data_AF-A0A367EGB1-F1
#
_entry.id   AF-A0A367EGB1-F1
#
_cell.length_a   1.000
_cell.length_b   1.000
_cell.length_c   1.000
_cell.angle_alpha   90.00
_cell.angle_beta   90.00
_cell.angle_gamma   90.00
#
_symmetry.space_group_name_H-M   'P 1'
#
loop_
_entity.id
_entity.type
_entity.pdbx_description
1 polymer ?
#
loop_
_entity_poly.entity_id
_entity_poly.type
_entity_poly.pdbx_seq_one_letter_code
_entity_poly.pdbx_strand_id
1 'polypeptide(L)' 'MDEHTLRVLHTFLAAAVDDESAEGIVGPVVAVRDDVPLLERVVALTGRDPQWRPPGAGVARGAASEA' A
#
# COMPACT_ATOMS: atom_id res chain seq x y z
N MET A 1 7.14 2.73 8.99
CA MET A 1 7.61 1.35 8.74
C MET A 1 8.94 1.45 8.02
N ASP A 2 9.93 0.68 8.43
CA ASP A 2 11.25 0.67 7.80
C ASP A 2 11.32 -0.28 6.60
N GLU A 3 12.41 -0.21 5.86
CA GLU A 3 12.59 -0.94 4.61
C GLU A 3 12.84 -2.45 4.80
N HIS A 4 13.44 -2.86 5.92
CA HIS A 4 13.62 -4.28 6.21
C HIS A 4 12.25 -4.95 6.47
N THR A 5 11.42 -4.32 7.29
CA THR A 5 10.05 -4.79 7.54
C THR A 5 9.25 -4.89 6.23
N LEU A 6 9.37 -3.90 5.34
CA LEU A 6 8.72 -3.91 4.04
C LEU A 6 9.13 -5.09 3.14
N ARG A 7 10.43 -5.44 3.13
CA ARG A 7 10.90 -6.62 2.37
C ARG A 7 10.33 -7.92 2.91
N VAL A 8 10.28 -8.07 4.23
CA VAL A 8 9.69 -9.26 4.87
C VAL A 8 8.21 -9.38 4.50
N LEU A 9 7.44 -8.29 4.62
CA LEU A 9 6.03 -8.27 4.25
C LEU A 9 5.81 -8.56 2.76
N HIS A 10 6.63 -7.98 1.89
CA HIS A 10 6.53 -8.21 0.45
C HIS A 10 6.73 -9.70 0.12
N THR A 11 7.77 -10.34 0.66
CA THR A 11 8.02 -11.77 0.45
C THR A 11 6.88 -12.64 0.98
N PHE A 12 6.40 -12.35 2.19
CA PHE A 12 5.29 -13.09 2.81
C PHE A 12 4.00 -12.98 1.98
N LEU A 13 3.61 -11.76 1.59
CA LEU A 13 2.38 -11.53 0.83
C LEU A 13 2.48 -12.07 -0.60
N ALA A 14 3.64 -11.95 -1.25
CA ALA A 14 3.84 -12.50 -2.59
C ALA A 14 3.64 -14.02 -2.61
N ALA A 15 4.12 -14.73 -1.58
CA ALA A 15 3.89 -16.17 -1.45
C ALA A 15 2.41 -16.53 -1.22
N ALA A 16 1.62 -15.63 -0.63
CA ALA A 16 0.21 -15.85 -0.35
C ALA A 16 -0.70 -15.63 -1.56
N VAL A 17 -0.24 -14.93 -2.61
CA VAL A 17 -1.06 -14.67 -3.82
C VAL A 17 -1.39 -15.96 -4.57
N ASP A 18 -0.47 -16.93 -4.55
CA ASP A 18 -0.63 -18.22 -5.23
C ASP A 18 -1.24 -19.30 -4.30
N ASP A 19 -1.59 -18.96 -3.06
CA ASP A 19 -2.15 -19.90 -2.09
C ASP A 19 -3.69 -19.88 -2.15
N GLU A 20 -4.29 -20.94 -2.70
CA GLU A 20 -5.75 -21.11 -2.78
C GLU A 20 -6.43 -21.04 -1.39
N SER A 21 -5.71 -21.35 -0.30
CA SER A 21 -6.22 -21.28 1.08
C SER A 21 -6.32 -19.83 1.58
N ALA A 22 -5.60 -18.89 0.96
CA ALA A 22 -5.66 -17.47 1.26
C ALA A 22 -6.79 -16.75 0.50
N GLU A 23 -7.49 -17.46 -0.41
CA GLU A 23 -8.60 -16.91 -1.17
C GLU A 23 -9.68 -16.33 -0.24
N GLY A 24 -10.05 -15.08 -0.49
CA GLY A 24 -11.09 -14.36 0.25
C GLY A 24 -10.62 -13.61 1.50
N ILE A 25 -9.37 -13.81 1.97
CA ILE A 25 -8.81 -13.03 3.08
C ILE A 25 -8.27 -11.68 2.60
N VAL A 26 -7.59 -11.70 1.44
CA VAL A 26 -7.10 -10.51 0.75
C VAL A 26 -7.88 -10.27 -0.53
N GLY A 27 -8.06 -9.01 -0.90
CA GLY A 27 -8.67 -8.66 -2.18
C GLY A 27 -7.75 -9.03 -3.36
N PRO A 28 -8.25 -8.95 -4.60
CA PRO A 28 -7.44 -9.18 -5.79
C PRO A 28 -6.23 -8.26 -5.83
N VAL A 29 -5.06 -8.79 -6.21
CA VAL A 29 -3.82 -7.99 -6.33
C VAL A 29 -4.04 -6.79 -7.25
N VAL A 30 -3.58 -5.61 -6.80
CA VAL A 30 -3.56 -4.40 -7.62
C VAL A 30 -2.24 -4.38 -8.42
N ALA A 31 -2.33 -4.19 -9.73
CA ALA A 31 -1.13 -4.08 -10.56
C ALA A 31 -0.42 -2.73 -10.29
N VAL A 32 0.88 -2.80 -10.03
CA VAL A 32 1.76 -1.63 -9.89
C VAL A 32 3.05 -1.87 -10.67
N ARG A 33 3.78 -0.79 -11.00
CA ARG A 33 5.10 -0.92 -11.63
C ARG A 33 6.13 -1.41 -10.62
N ASP A 34 7.15 -2.14 -11.06
CA ASP A 34 8.18 -2.67 -10.14
C ASP A 34 9.10 -1.60 -9.54
N ASP A 35 9.16 -0.42 -10.14
CA ASP A 35 10.00 0.71 -9.72
C ASP A 35 9.31 1.66 -8.74
N VAL A 36 8.06 1.38 -8.34
CA VAL A 36 7.40 2.14 -7.26
C VAL A 36 8.00 1.79 -5.89
N PRO A 37 7.87 2.68 -4.89
CA PRO A 37 8.31 2.38 -3.53
C PRO A 37 7.78 1.05 -3.00
N LEU A 38 8.59 0.33 -2.24
CA LEU A 38 8.25 -1.01 -1.74
C LEU A 38 6.95 -1.05 -0.91
N LEU A 39 6.63 0.05 -0.22
CA LEU A 39 5.35 0.21 0.48
C LEU A 39 4.15 0.09 -0.47
N GLU A 40 4.22 0.71 -1.63
CA GLU A 40 3.11 0.66 -2.60
C GLU A 40 2.91 -0.76 -3.12
N ARG A 41 3.99 -1.47 -3.40
CA ARG A 41 3.97 -2.88 -3.81
C ARG A 41 3.35 -3.77 -2.73
N VAL A 42 3.73 -3.56 -1.45
CA VAL A 42 3.14 -4.28 -0.30
C VAL A 42 1.64 -4.02 -0.18
N VAL A 43 1.21 -2.76 -0.28
CA VAL A 43 -0.23 -2.41 -0.21
C VAL A 43 -1.00 -3.06 -1.36
N ALA A 44 -0.43 -3.04 -2.57
CA ALA A 44 -1.01 -3.59 -3.77
C ALA A 44 -1.23 -5.12 -3.67
N LEU A 45 -0.31 -5.86 -3.05
CA LEU A 45 -0.45 -7.29 -2.78
C LEU A 45 -1.62 -7.64 -1.83
N THR A 46 -2.11 -6.68 -1.05
CA THR A 46 -3.29 -6.88 -0.19
C THR A 46 -4.62 -6.59 -0.89
N GLY A 47 -4.56 -6.19 -2.16
CA GLY A 47 -5.70 -5.78 -2.98
C GLY A 47 -6.25 -4.39 -2.68
N ARG A 48 -5.40 -3.49 -2.16
CA ARG A 48 -5.76 -2.10 -1.83
C ARG A 48 -5.07 -1.13 -2.76
N ASP A 49 -5.73 -0.03 -3.08
CA ASP A 49 -5.17 1.06 -3.87
C ASP A 49 -4.02 1.75 -3.10
N PRO A 50 -2.76 1.66 -3.56
CA PRO A 50 -1.62 2.31 -2.92
C PRO A 50 -1.69 3.84 -2.93
N GLN A 51 -2.44 4.39 -3.88
CA GLN A 51 -2.61 5.83 -4.06
C GLN A 51 -3.88 6.35 -3.38
N TRP A 52 -4.58 5.52 -2.60
CA TRP A 52 -5.76 5.97 -1.87
C TRP A 52 -5.44 7.18 -1.00
N ARG A 53 -6.31 8.19 -1.10
CA ARG A 53 -6.30 9.38 -0.27
C ARG A 53 -7.72 9.60 0.26
N PRO A 54 -7.88 9.92 1.55
CA PRO A 54 -9.20 10.22 2.08
C PRO A 54 -9.78 11.48 1.40
N PRO A 55 -11.09 11.50 1.11
CA PRO A 55 -11.75 12.72 0.65
C PRO A 55 -11.50 13.87 1.62
N GLY A 56 -11.03 15.02 1.13
CA GLY A 56 -10.75 16.21 1.94
C GLY A 56 -9.31 16.39 2.43
N ALA A 57 -8.40 15.44 2.17
CA ALA A 57 -6.97 15.56 2.53
C ALA A 57 -6.21 16.69 1.79
N GLY A 58 -6.84 17.35 0.81
CA GLY A 58 -6.25 18.44 0.02
C GLY A 58 -6.29 19.83 0.65
N VAL A 59 -6.75 19.98 1.90
CA VAL A 59 -6.92 21.32 2.53
C VAL A 59 -6.38 21.35 3.97
N ALA A 60 -5.09 21.13 4.16
CA ALA A 60 -4.46 21.36 5.47
C ALA A 60 -2.95 21.69 5.38
N ARG A 61 -2.60 22.86 4.82
CA ARG A 61 -1.53 23.73 5.35
C ARG A 61 -1.56 25.10 4.65
N GLY A 62 -2.34 26.03 5.22
CA GLY A 62 -2.45 27.39 4.71
C GLY A 62 -3.26 28.28 5.65
N ALA A 63 -2.98 28.25 6.95
CA ALA A 63 -3.52 29.22 7.90
C ALA A 63 -2.56 29.33 9.10
N ALA A 64 -1.52 30.14 8.94
CA ALA A 64 -0.84 30.85 10.03
C ALA A 64 0.08 31.91 9.42
N SER A 65 -0.53 33.01 8.95
CA SER A 65 0.13 34.30 8.87
C SER A 65 -0.89 35.36 9.24
N GLU A 66 -0.95 35.67 10.53
CA GLU A 66 -1.47 36.92 11.11
C GLU A 66 -0.53 37.16 12.30
N ALA A 67 0.45 38.06 12.19
CA ALA A 67 0.41 39.52 12.27
C ALA A 67 0.95 39.96 13.64
#